data_AF-A0A2E0M3W5-F1
#
_entry.id   AF-A0A2E0M3W5-F1
#
_cell.length_a   1.000
_cell.length_b   1.000
_cell.length_c   1.000
_cell.angle_alpha   90.00
_cell.angle_beta   90.00
_cell.angle_gamma   90.00
#
_symmetry.space_group_name_H-M   'P 1'
#
loop_
_entity.id
_entity.type
_entity.pdbx_description
1 polymer ?
#
loop_
_entity_poly.entity_id
_entity_poly.type
_entity_poly.pdbx_seq_one_letter_code
_entity_poly.pdbx_strand_id
1 'polypeptide(L)'
;MKTAISIGLVILILAAISAGGWLFVDSLLKADPGITAAVIGAIAVMVGGIWSHYSSRRREINSRHFIEKKNAYKRLVDLIFDLFKSVKGEGEVPESEMMSRLFDFKRELMVWGDGAVIDALSLYETRSADLVGQDDPSESLLVADDLLRAIRRDLGHNDSGLKRGSLVGLLLMSDDREKLLSKKLKRSGNDQ
;
A
#
# COMPACT_ATOMS: atom_id res chain seq x y z
N MET A 1 35.83 -3.60 -9.44
CA MET A 1 36.64 -4.56 -8.64
C MET A 1 36.09 -4.78 -7.22
N LYS A 2 35.74 -3.73 -6.45
CA LYS A 2 35.23 -3.87 -5.07
C LYS A 2 33.87 -4.60 -4.94
N THR A 3 32.97 -4.45 -5.91
CA THR A 3 31.64 -5.09 -5.95
C THR A 3 31.69 -6.60 -6.25
N ALA A 4 32.65 -7.06 -7.05
CA ALA A 4 32.83 -8.48 -7.34
C ALA A 4 33.32 -9.27 -6.11
N ILE A 5 34.19 -8.64 -5.30
CA ILE A 5 34.70 -9.23 -4.05
C ILE A 5 33.59 -9.33 -3.00
N SER A 6 32.70 -8.35 -2.91
CA SER A 6 31.57 -8.41 -1.96
C SER A 6 30.55 -9.48 -2.34
N ILE A 7 30.27 -9.67 -3.64
CA ILE A 7 29.35 -10.71 -4.11
C ILE A 7 29.92 -12.10 -3.85
N GLY A 8 31.21 -12.32 -4.11
CA GLY A 8 31.87 -13.60 -3.85
C GLY A 8 31.84 -13.99 -2.36
N LEU A 9 32.01 -13.01 -1.46
CA LEU A 9 31.98 -13.23 -0.02
C LEU A 9 30.57 -13.59 0.49
N VAL A 10 29.53 -12.99 -0.08
CA VAL A 10 28.12 -13.33 0.22
C VAL A 10 27.79 -14.75 -0.23
N ILE A 11 28.20 -15.14 -1.43
CA ILE A 11 27.96 -16.51 -1.95
C ILE A 11 28.64 -17.55 -1.06
N LEU A 12 29.86 -17.28 -0.61
CA LEU A 12 30.62 -18.18 0.25
C LEU A 12 29.98 -18.35 1.63
N ILE A 13 29.44 -17.26 2.20
CA ILE A 13 28.67 -17.31 3.45
C ILE A 13 27.38 -18.13 3.26
N LEU A 14 26.64 -17.92 2.17
CA LEU A 14 25.42 -18.69 1.89
C LEU A 14 25.71 -20.18 1.69
N ALA A 15 26.80 -20.53 1.00
CA ALA A 15 27.23 -21.91 0.82
C ALA A 15 27.63 -22.57 2.16
N ALA A 16 28.36 -21.84 3.02
CA ALA A 16 28.73 -22.32 4.35
C ALA A 16 27.51 -22.55 5.25
N ILE A 17 26.53 -21.63 5.24
CA ILE A 17 25.28 -21.77 5.97
C ILE A 17 24.48 -22.98 5.47
N SER A 18 24.42 -23.17 4.15
CA SER A 18 23.69 -24.29 3.53
C SER A 18 24.34 -25.64 3.87
N ALA A 19 25.66 -25.74 3.80
CA ALA A 19 26.39 -26.95 4.17
C ALA A 19 26.25 -27.27 5.67
N GLY A 20 26.33 -26.25 6.53
CA GLY A 20 26.12 -26.42 7.97
C GLY A 20 24.69 -26.88 8.29
N GLY A 21 23.69 -26.29 7.62
CA GLY A 21 22.29 -26.71 7.75
C GLY A 21 22.07 -28.15 7.30
N TRP A 22 22.68 -28.56 6.19
CA TRP A 22 22.60 -29.93 5.70
C TRP A 22 23.20 -30.94 6.68
N LEU A 23 24.40 -30.67 7.21
CA LEU A 23 25.06 -31.54 8.20
C LEU A 23 24.24 -31.65 9.50
N PHE A 24 23.61 -30.55 9.91
CA PHE A 24 22.73 -30.54 11.08
C PHE A 24 21.49 -31.43 10.86
N VAL A 25 20.82 -31.30 9.71
CA VAL A 25 19.64 -32.13 9.36
C VAL A 25 20.02 -33.60 9.25
N ASP A 26 21.13 -33.91 8.57
CA ASP A 26 21.62 -35.29 8.44
C ASP A 26 21.95 -35.93 9.81
N SER A 27 22.56 -35.16 10.71
CA SER A 27 22.84 -35.60 12.08
C SER A 27 21.56 -35.79 12.91
N LEU A 28 20.54 -34.95 12.69
CA LEU A 28 19.25 -35.02 13.38
C LEU A 28 18.42 -36.24 12.93
N LEU A 29 18.46 -36.57 11.65
CA LEU A 29 17.75 -37.73 11.08
C LEU A 29 18.36 -39.06 11.53
N LYS A 30 19.64 -39.07 11.92
CA LYS A 30 20.36 -40.24 12.44
C LYS A 30 20.25 -40.38 13.97
N ALA A 31 19.65 -39.41 14.66
CA ALA A 31 19.50 -39.41 16.11
C ALA A 31 18.31 -40.26 16.58
N ASP A 32 18.22 -40.49 17.89
CA ASP A 32 17.09 -41.19 18.51
C ASP A 32 15.77 -40.42 18.28
N PRO A 33 14.65 -41.10 17.97
CA PRO A 33 13.36 -40.46 17.74
C PRO A 33 12.89 -39.49 18.84
N GLY A 34 13.25 -39.75 20.11
CA GLY A 34 12.93 -38.86 21.22
C GLY A 34 13.67 -37.52 21.16
N ILE A 35 14.95 -37.55 20.77
CA ILE A 35 15.78 -36.35 20.58
C ILE A 35 15.29 -35.56 19.36
N THR A 36 15.02 -36.26 18.25
CA THR A 36 14.50 -35.64 17.03
C THR A 36 13.16 -34.93 17.28
N ALA A 37 12.23 -35.57 17.99
CA ALA A 37 10.94 -34.97 18.35
C ALA A 37 11.11 -33.73 19.24
N ALA A 38 11.99 -33.79 20.25
CA ALA A 38 12.27 -32.67 21.14
C ALA A 38 12.86 -31.46 20.39
N VAL A 39 13.80 -31.70 19.47
CA VAL A 39 14.43 -30.64 18.65
C VAL A 39 13.42 -30.02 17.69
N ILE A 40 12.60 -30.83 17.01
CA ILE A 40 11.54 -30.31 16.12
C ILE A 40 10.55 -29.45 16.92
N GLY A 41 10.13 -29.91 18.10
CA GLY A 41 9.25 -29.14 18.99
C GLY A 41 9.87 -27.80 19.39
N ALA A 42 11.14 -27.78 19.79
CA ALA A 42 11.86 -26.56 20.14
C ALA A 42 11.95 -25.57 18.96
N ILE A 43 12.25 -26.06 17.74
CA ILE A 43 12.30 -25.24 16.54
C ILE A 43 10.91 -24.65 16.22
N ALA A 44 9.85 -25.46 16.30
CA ALA A 44 8.49 -25.00 16.03
C ALA A 44 8.06 -23.89 17.01
N VAL A 45 8.35 -24.05 18.31
CA VAL A 45 8.07 -23.03 19.34
C VAL A 45 8.88 -21.76 19.08
N MET A 46 10.17 -21.89 18.75
CA MET A 46 11.04 -20.75 18.45
C MET A 46 10.55 -19.98 17.23
N VAL A 47 10.26 -20.67 16.11
CA VAL A 47 9.75 -20.05 14.88
C VAL A 47 8.39 -19.39 15.13
N GLY A 48 7.48 -20.09 15.83
CA GLY A 48 6.18 -19.55 16.21
C GLY A 48 6.29 -18.31 17.10
N GLY A 49 7.22 -18.31 18.06
CA GLY A 49 7.51 -17.19 18.93
C GLY A 49 8.05 -15.97 18.18
N ILE A 50 9.02 -16.17 17.28
CA ILE A 50 9.57 -15.10 16.42
C ILE A 50 8.47 -14.52 15.52
N TRP A 51 7.68 -15.38 14.87
CA TRP A 51 6.57 -14.97 14.01
C TRP A 51 5.52 -14.17 14.78
N SER A 52 5.11 -14.69 15.94
CA SER A 52 4.14 -14.03 16.83
C SER A 52 4.66 -12.68 17.31
N HIS A 53 5.92 -12.61 17.73
CA HIS A 53 6.54 -11.36 18.17
C HIS A 53 6.59 -10.33 17.04
N TYR A 54 7.02 -10.74 15.85
CA TYR A 54 7.12 -9.85 14.70
C TYR A 54 5.75 -9.35 14.23
N SER A 55 4.76 -10.23 14.16
CA SER A 55 3.38 -9.88 13.80
C SER A 55 2.77 -8.94 14.84
N SER A 56 2.97 -9.24 16.13
CA SER A 56 2.46 -8.43 17.24
C SER A 56 3.08 -7.04 17.28
N ARG A 57 4.39 -6.91 17.08
CA ARG A 57 5.08 -5.62 17.00
C ARG A 57 4.57 -4.75 15.86
N ARG A 58 4.38 -5.34 14.68
CA ARG A 58 3.78 -4.64 13.52
C ARG A 58 2.36 -4.16 13.82
N ARG A 59 1.54 -4.99 14.46
CA ARG A 59 0.18 -4.62 14.86
C ARG A 59 0.15 -3.54 15.94
N GLU A 60 1.05 -3.62 16.92
CA GLU A 60 1.15 -2.67 18.02
C GLU A 60 1.54 -1.27 17.52
N ILE A 61 2.56 -1.18 16.65
CA ILE A 61 2.99 0.09 16.05
C ILE A 61 1.88 0.68 15.18
N ASN A 62 1.25 -0.15 14.33
CA ASN A 62 0.13 0.32 13.51
C ASN A 62 -1.04 0.78 14.39
N SER A 63 -1.37 0.07 15.46
CA SER A 63 -2.49 0.42 16.36
C SER A 63 -2.30 1.77 17.04
N ARG A 64 -1.06 2.17 17.37
CA ARG A 64 -0.77 3.45 18.07
C ARG A 64 -1.10 4.66 17.20
N HIS A 65 -0.90 4.55 15.89
CA HIS A 65 -1.12 5.66 14.96
C HIS A 65 -2.35 5.46 14.06
N PHE A 66 -3.00 4.29 14.13
CA PHE A 66 -4.16 3.96 13.30
C PHE A 66 -5.31 4.95 13.48
N ILE A 67 -5.58 5.40 14.71
CA ILE A 67 -6.66 6.34 14.98
C ILE A 67 -6.38 7.69 14.30
N GLU A 68 -5.17 8.22 14.45
CA GLU A 68 -4.78 9.49 13.83
C GLU A 68 -4.76 9.42 12.31
N LYS A 69 -4.17 8.37 11.74
CA LYS A 69 -4.19 8.08 10.29
C LYS A 69 -5.62 8.02 9.76
N LYS A 70 -6.48 7.23 10.41
CA LYS A 70 -7.90 7.09 10.03
C LYS A 70 -8.62 8.44 10.05
N ASN A 71 -8.38 9.26 11.07
CA ASN A 71 -9.00 10.58 11.18
C ASN A 71 -8.53 11.53 10.07
N ALA A 72 -7.22 11.54 9.78
CA ALA A 72 -6.66 12.32 8.69
C ALA A 72 -7.21 11.91 7.32
N TYR A 73 -7.23 10.61 7.04
CA TYR A 73 -7.77 10.07 5.79
C TYR A 73 -9.27 10.28 5.65
N LYS A 74 -10.03 10.19 6.76
CA LYS A 74 -11.45 10.52 6.76
C LYS A 74 -11.67 11.98 6.34
N ARG A 75 -10.90 12.93 6.89
CA ARG A 75 -10.99 14.35 6.52
C ARG A 75 -10.73 14.59 5.02
N LEU A 76 -9.78 13.88 4.42
CA LEU A 76 -9.55 13.95 2.97
C LEU A 76 -10.75 13.39 2.19
N VAL A 77 -11.26 12.21 2.57
CA VAL A 77 -12.40 11.61 1.89
C VAL A 77 -13.61 12.54 1.98
N ASP A 78 -13.89 13.12 3.15
CA ASP A 78 -14.95 14.10 3.34
C ASP A 78 -14.74 15.33 2.42
N LEU A 79 -13.51 15.84 2.32
CA LEU A 79 -13.17 16.94 1.40
C LEU A 79 -13.42 16.57 -0.07
N ILE A 80 -13.09 15.35 -0.49
CA ILE A 80 -13.37 14.86 -1.84
C ILE A 80 -14.89 14.83 -2.08
N PHE A 81 -15.67 14.30 -1.14
CA PHE A 81 -17.13 14.28 -1.27
C PHE A 81 -17.74 15.68 -1.35
N ASP A 82 -17.24 16.62 -0.55
CA ASP A 82 -17.70 18.01 -0.57
C ASP A 82 -17.34 18.71 -1.89
N LEU A 83 -16.15 18.43 -2.47
CA LEU A 83 -15.78 18.88 -3.81
C LEU A 83 -16.75 18.34 -4.88
N PHE A 84 -17.06 17.04 -4.84
CA PHE A 84 -18.00 16.43 -5.79
C PHE A 84 -19.41 16.97 -5.67
N LYS A 85 -19.87 17.26 -4.44
CA LYS A 85 -21.15 17.91 -4.16
C LYS A 85 -21.21 19.33 -4.72
N SER A 86 -20.17 20.12 -4.48
CA SER A 86 -20.02 21.48 -5.02
C SER A 86 -20.05 21.50 -6.55
N VAL A 87 -19.34 20.58 -7.20
CA VAL A 87 -19.37 20.43 -8.68
C VAL A 87 -20.77 20.07 -9.21
N LYS A 88 -21.58 19.35 -8.44
CA LYS A 88 -22.98 19.03 -8.79
C LYS A 88 -23.98 20.15 -8.45
N GLY A 89 -23.51 21.27 -7.88
CA GLY A 89 -24.37 22.36 -7.41
C GLY A 89 -25.11 22.05 -6.10
N GLU A 90 -24.74 20.97 -5.40
CA GLU A 90 -25.35 20.55 -4.14
C GLU A 90 -24.49 21.01 -2.95
N GLY A 91 -24.61 22.29 -2.58
CA GLY A 91 -23.87 22.86 -1.45
C GLY A 91 -22.57 23.53 -1.88
N GLU A 92 -22.42 24.78 -1.48
CA GLU A 92 -21.24 25.59 -1.78
C GLU A 92 -20.33 25.61 -0.55
N VAL A 93 -19.17 24.95 -0.66
CA VAL A 93 -18.07 25.18 0.28
C VAL A 93 -17.15 26.22 -0.35
N PRO A 94 -16.83 27.33 0.35
CA PRO A 94 -15.90 28.33 -0.17
C PRO A 94 -14.56 27.71 -0.55
N GLU A 95 -13.99 28.13 -1.69
CA GLU A 95 -12.69 27.64 -2.16
C GLU A 95 -11.58 27.82 -1.11
N SER A 96 -11.60 28.93 -0.38
CA SER A 96 -10.65 29.21 0.71
C SER A 96 -10.75 28.19 1.86
N GLU A 97 -11.96 27.72 2.17
CA GLU A 97 -12.19 26.70 3.19
C GLU A 97 -11.71 25.33 2.71
N MET A 98 -11.97 24.98 1.45
CA MET A 98 -11.47 23.74 0.85
C MET A 98 -9.94 23.69 0.84
N MET A 99 -9.29 24.79 0.48
CA MET A 99 -7.83 24.91 0.50
C MET A 99 -7.28 24.77 1.92
N SER A 100 -7.90 25.42 2.91
CA SER A 100 -7.52 25.27 4.32
C SER A 100 -7.59 23.80 4.77
N ARG A 101 -8.70 23.12 4.46
CA ARG A 101 -8.89 21.70 4.78
C ARG A 101 -7.87 20.80 4.10
N LEU A 102 -7.50 21.10 2.85
CA LEU A 102 -6.44 20.37 2.13
C LEU A 102 -5.08 20.55 2.80
N PHE A 103 -4.73 21.78 3.23
CA PHE A 103 -3.49 22.04 3.96
C PHE A 103 -3.46 21.33 5.32
N ASP A 104 -4.57 21.32 6.05
CA ASP A 104 -4.68 20.58 7.31
C ASP A 104 -4.48 19.07 7.09
N PHE A 105 -5.08 18.51 6.04
CA PHE A 105 -4.83 17.12 5.65
C PHE A 105 -3.36 16.87 5.32
N LYS A 106 -2.72 17.73 4.50
CA LYS A 106 -1.29 17.61 4.17
C LYS A 106 -0.41 17.67 5.41
N ARG A 107 -0.72 18.55 6.37
CA ARG A 107 -0.04 18.63 7.66
C ARG A 107 -0.11 17.31 8.41
N GLU A 108 -1.28 16.71 8.49
CA GLU A 108 -1.47 15.43 9.17
C GLU A 108 -0.80 14.28 8.43
N LEU A 109 -0.81 14.31 7.10
CA LEU A 109 -0.11 13.34 6.27
C LEU A 109 1.41 13.40 6.47
N MET A 110 2.00 14.59 6.65
CA MET A 110 3.42 14.71 6.97
C MET A 110 3.80 14.09 8.33
N VAL A 111 2.88 14.08 9.29
CA VAL A 111 3.13 13.55 10.64
C VAL A 111 2.85 12.03 10.71
N TRP A 112 1.76 11.59 10.08
CA TRP A 112 1.24 10.23 10.26
C TRP A 112 1.21 9.37 8.99
N GLY A 113 1.36 9.97 7.81
CA GLY A 113 1.23 9.30 6.54
C GLY A 113 2.38 8.32 6.25
N ASP A 114 2.05 7.21 5.60
CA ASP A 114 3.07 6.33 5.04
C ASP A 114 3.69 6.92 3.76
N GLY A 115 4.95 6.57 3.49
CA GLY A 115 5.70 7.09 2.34
C GLY A 115 5.00 6.83 1.01
N ALA A 116 4.37 5.66 0.86
CA ALA A 116 3.62 5.32 -0.34
C ALA A 116 2.41 6.23 -0.58
N VAL A 117 1.79 6.75 0.48
CA VAL A 117 0.66 7.70 0.37
C VAL A 117 1.17 9.09 0.00
N ILE A 118 2.30 9.51 0.56
CA ILE A 118 2.96 10.79 0.23
C ILE A 118 3.34 10.82 -1.25
N ASP A 119 3.97 9.74 -1.74
CA ASP A 119 4.36 9.60 -3.15
C ASP A 119 3.12 9.61 -4.07
N ALA A 120 2.06 8.89 -3.68
CA ALA A 120 0.82 8.86 -4.44
C ALA A 120 0.13 10.24 -4.51
N LEU A 121 0.18 11.02 -3.42
CA LEU A 121 -0.35 12.38 -3.39
C LEU A 121 0.48 13.32 -4.27
N SER A 122 1.81 13.25 -4.18
CA SER A 122 2.70 14.05 -5.02
C SER A 122 2.49 13.73 -6.50
N LEU A 123 2.35 12.44 -6.85
CA LEU A 123 2.05 12.01 -8.21
C LEU A 123 0.70 12.54 -8.67
N TYR A 124 -0.31 12.50 -7.80
CA TYR A 124 -1.63 13.07 -8.10
C TYR A 124 -1.54 14.56 -8.41
N GLU A 125 -0.81 15.35 -7.61
CA GLU A 125 -0.68 16.79 -7.83
C GLU A 125 0.05 17.12 -9.13
N THR A 126 1.18 16.45 -9.40
CA THR A 126 1.93 16.66 -10.65
C THR A 126 1.10 16.26 -11.86
N ARG A 127 0.49 15.07 -11.84
CA ARG A 127 -0.31 14.59 -12.98
C ARG A 127 -1.57 15.40 -13.17
N SER A 128 -2.23 15.82 -12.10
CA SER A 128 -3.43 16.65 -12.22
C SER A 128 -3.11 17.99 -12.87
N ALA A 129 -1.96 18.60 -12.54
CA ALA A 129 -1.48 19.82 -13.18
C ALA A 129 -1.19 19.63 -14.68
N ASP A 130 -0.54 18.52 -15.06
CA ASP A 130 -0.23 18.20 -16.46
C ASP A 130 -1.48 17.89 -17.32
N LEU A 131 -2.55 17.46 -16.67
CA LEU A 131 -3.82 17.08 -17.31
C LEU A 131 -4.80 18.27 -17.40
N VAL A 132 -4.49 19.43 -16.83
CA VAL A 132 -5.33 20.64 -16.95
C VAL A 132 -5.44 21.05 -18.42
N GLY A 133 -6.67 21.15 -18.93
CA GLY A 133 -6.94 21.53 -20.31
C GLY A 133 -6.92 20.39 -21.33
N GLN A 134 -6.74 19.14 -20.89
CA GLN A 134 -6.95 17.98 -21.76
C GLN A 134 -8.44 17.61 -21.85
N ASP A 135 -8.89 17.20 -23.03
CA ASP A 135 -10.29 16.84 -23.29
C ASP A 135 -10.76 15.56 -22.56
N ASP A 136 -9.84 14.76 -22.02
CA ASP A 136 -10.15 13.48 -21.37
C ASP A 136 -9.82 13.47 -19.87
N PRO A 137 -10.83 13.59 -18.98
CA PRO A 137 -10.62 13.58 -17.53
C PRO A 137 -10.33 12.19 -16.97
N SER A 138 -10.41 11.13 -17.79
CA SER A 138 -10.30 9.73 -17.33
C SER A 138 -8.97 9.46 -16.62
N GLU A 139 -7.86 9.99 -17.12
CA GLU A 139 -6.55 9.77 -16.51
C GLU A 139 -6.43 10.46 -15.14
N SER A 140 -6.99 11.67 -14.98
CA SER A 140 -6.98 12.37 -13.69
C SER A 140 -7.76 11.58 -12.63
N LEU A 141 -8.90 11.02 -13.02
CA LEU A 141 -9.72 10.16 -12.16
C LEU A 141 -9.04 8.83 -11.81
N LEU A 142 -8.23 8.27 -12.72
CA LEU A 142 -7.47 7.06 -12.43
C LEU A 142 -6.30 7.32 -11.49
N VAL A 143 -5.63 8.47 -11.60
CA VAL A 143 -4.57 8.85 -10.65
C VAL A 143 -5.17 9.13 -9.26
N ALA A 144 -6.37 9.72 -9.19
CA ALA A 144 -7.11 9.83 -7.93
C ALA A 144 -7.48 8.45 -7.34
N ASP A 145 -7.83 7.45 -8.16
CA ASP A 145 -8.09 6.07 -7.70
C ASP A 145 -6.84 5.44 -7.06
N ASP A 146 -5.67 5.71 -7.64
CA ASP A 146 -4.40 5.19 -7.12
C ASP A 146 -4.06 5.81 -5.75
N LEU A 147 -4.32 7.11 -5.56
CA LEU A 147 -4.18 7.77 -4.27
C LEU A 147 -5.12 7.17 -3.21
N LEU A 148 -6.40 6.99 -3.54
CA LEU A 148 -7.37 6.35 -2.65
C LEU A 148 -6.97 4.92 -2.28
N ARG A 149 -6.38 4.18 -3.23
CA ARG A 149 -5.87 2.82 -3.01
C ARG A 149 -4.64 2.81 -2.12
N ALA A 150 -3.72 3.77 -2.27
CA ALA A 150 -2.57 3.91 -1.39
C ALA A 150 -3.01 4.15 0.07
N ILE A 151 -3.98 5.05 0.27
CA ILE A 151 -4.58 5.32 1.58
C ILE A 151 -5.20 4.06 2.20
N ARG A 152 -5.99 3.31 1.41
CA ARG A 152 -6.62 2.06 1.87
C ARG A 152 -5.58 1.01 2.26
N ARG A 153 -4.49 0.89 1.50
CA ARG A 153 -3.38 -0.01 1.82
C ARG A 153 -2.68 0.38 3.12
N ASP A 154 -2.46 1.67 3.37
CA ASP A 154 -1.89 2.14 4.63
C ASP A 154 -2.80 1.81 5.84
N LEU A 155 -4.13 1.83 5.63
CA LEU A 155 -5.11 1.39 6.62
C LEU A 155 -5.23 -0.15 6.74
N GLY A 156 -4.45 -0.91 5.98
CA GLY A 156 -4.42 -2.39 6.06
C GLY A 156 -5.44 -3.11 5.18
N HIS A 157 -6.08 -2.43 4.22
CA HIS A 157 -6.96 -3.09 3.26
C HIS A 157 -6.17 -3.84 2.18
N ASN A 158 -6.63 -5.05 1.84
CA ASN A 158 -6.14 -5.81 0.70
C ASN A 158 -7.06 -5.58 -0.51
N ASP A 159 -6.58 -4.81 -1.49
CA ASP A 159 -7.33 -4.45 -2.70
C ASP A 159 -6.94 -5.30 -3.93
N SER A 160 -6.40 -6.52 -3.74
CA SER A 160 -5.97 -7.42 -4.82
C SER A 160 -7.08 -7.81 -5.81
N GLY A 161 -8.34 -7.87 -5.37
CA GLY A 161 -9.50 -8.13 -6.25
C GLY A 161 -10.15 -6.87 -6.84
N LEU A 162 -9.69 -5.68 -6.46
CA LEU A 162 -10.35 -4.43 -6.81
C LEU A 162 -9.79 -3.85 -8.11
N LYS A 163 -10.64 -3.68 -9.13
CA LYS A 163 -10.24 -3.09 -10.42
C LYS A 163 -9.80 -1.62 -10.21
N ARG A 164 -8.80 -1.17 -10.96
CA ARG A 164 -8.38 0.24 -11.01
C ARG A 164 -9.51 1.09 -11.57
N GLY A 165 -9.81 2.22 -10.93
CA GLY A 165 -10.93 3.10 -11.22
C GLY A 165 -12.23 2.76 -10.46
N SER A 166 -12.26 1.65 -9.71
CA SER A 166 -13.45 1.26 -8.96
C SER A 166 -13.73 2.13 -7.73
N LEU A 167 -12.71 2.72 -7.09
CA LEU A 167 -12.91 3.58 -5.92
C LEU A 167 -13.48 4.92 -6.35
N VAL A 168 -12.87 5.56 -7.36
CA VAL A 168 -13.41 6.81 -7.92
C VAL A 168 -14.73 6.57 -8.63
N GLY A 169 -14.95 5.38 -9.20
CA GLY A 169 -16.24 4.95 -9.73
C GLY A 169 -17.39 4.97 -8.72
N LEU A 170 -17.13 4.96 -7.40
CA LEU A 170 -18.17 5.13 -6.39
C LEU A 170 -18.68 6.58 -6.29
N LEU A 171 -17.88 7.55 -6.75
CA LEU A 171 -18.22 8.98 -6.73
C LEU A 171 -18.97 9.42 -8.00
N LEU A 172 -18.93 8.60 -9.04
CA LEU A 172 -19.48 8.88 -10.36
C LEU A 172 -20.87 8.26 -10.54
N MET A 173 -21.66 8.87 -11.43
CA MET A 173 -22.93 8.29 -11.88
C MET A 173 -22.68 7.02 -12.69
N SER A 174 -23.68 6.14 -12.78
CA SER A 174 -23.61 4.82 -13.43
C SER A 174 -23.02 4.90 -14.85
N ASP A 175 -23.46 5.89 -15.64
CA ASP A 175 -23.09 6.04 -17.06
C ASP A 175 -21.64 6.48 -17.24
N ASP A 176 -21.13 7.38 -16.39
CA ASP A 176 -19.75 7.85 -16.43
C ASP A 176 -18.78 6.79 -15.90
N ARG A 177 -19.22 6.02 -14.91
CA ARG A 177 -18.46 4.88 -14.38
C ARG A 177 -18.21 3.83 -15.47
N GLU A 178 -19.22 3.49 -16.28
CA GLU A 178 -19.06 2.51 -17.36
C GLU A 178 -18.11 3.00 -18.46
N LYS A 179 -18.15 4.29 -18.81
CA LYS A 179 -17.20 4.89 -19.75
C LYS A 179 -15.75 4.79 -19.28
N LEU A 180 -15.49 5.08 -17.99
CA LEU A 180 -14.13 4.96 -17.43
C LEU A 180 -13.64 3.51 -17.41
N LEU A 181 -14.48 2.57 -16.98
CA LEU A 181 -14.09 1.16 -16.87
C LEU A 181 -13.91 0.49 -18.24
N SER A 182 -14.74 0.85 -19.24
CA SER A 182 -14.69 0.29 -20.60
C SER A 182 -13.52 0.82 -21.43
N LYS A 183 -13.14 2.09 -21.27
CA LYS A 183 -12.00 2.69 -21.99
C LYS A 183 -10.66 2.02 -21.62
N LYS A 184 -10.56 1.54 -20.38
CA LYS A 184 -9.40 0.75 -19.91
C LYS A 184 -9.32 -0.64 -20.55
N LEU A 185 -10.45 -1.32 -20.77
CA LEU A 185 -10.45 -2.62 -21.47
C LEU A 185 -9.86 -2.51 -22.88
N LYS A 186 -10.05 -1.37 -23.55
CA LYS A 186 -9.43 -1.10 -24.86
C LYS A 186 -7.93 -0.79 -24.80
N ARG A 187 -7.45 -0.08 -23.76
CA ARG A 187 -6.00 0.20 -23.60
C ARG A 187 -5.19 -1.03 -23.15
N SER A 188 -5.72 -1.83 -22.23
CA SER A 188 -5.04 -3.04 -21.73
C SER A 188 -4.90 -4.17 -22.77
N GLY A 189 -5.68 -4.14 -23.85
CA GLY A 189 -5.56 -5.06 -24.98
C GLY A 189 -4.60 -4.60 -26.07
N ASN A 190 -4.05 -3.38 -25.97
CA ASN A 190 -3.14 -2.80 -26.97
C ASN A 190 -1.67 -2.77 -26.48
N ASP A 191 -1.43 -3.24 -25.26
CA ASP A 191 -0.10 -3.40 -24.64
C ASP A 191 0.31 -4.90 -24.54
N GLN A 192 -0.28 -5.77 -25.38
CA GLN A 192 0.16 -7.16 -25.61
C GLN A 192 0.72 -7.34 -27.02
#